data_AF-A0A6I1G607-F1
#
_entry.id   AF-A0A6I1G607-F1
#
_cell.length_a   1.000
_cell.length_b   1.000
_cell.length_c   1.000
_cell.angle_alpha   90.00
_cell.angle_beta   90.00
_cell.angle_gamma   90.00
#
_symmetry.space_group_name_H-M   'P 1'
#
loop_
_entity.id
_entity.type
_entity.pdbx_description
1 polymer ?
#
loop_
_entity_poly.entity_id
_entity_poly.type
_entity_poly.pdbx_seq_one_letter_code
_entity_poly.pdbx_strand_id
1 'polypeptide(L)'
;MTTVLLGPQRFRMTAGTVARGLAPEGTVATVTAGWRDREKDDAELDQVLGGRSRNLHLFTRLGHVVRHDRTFATAASAYNRAVDEASELYTLRLQHALDAVYAISRRSVRDDLVDSSLRAGLQSVRDIDAWFLWVLTELEGELRADGGVDTSDVIAQHRAEVAEIIGGASLLAIAGGHVAYLSRCLRLFAVEPPDHLPIIGWSAGAMVLTDLIVLYNDKGPEGVRPSEVWDRGLGRVHGIVAMPHARRRLQLDDTDRNTVLAHRYAPARVVLLDDGGRVVIGDDGELPPDARVITAEGRVSTVAEGAGAVPNGGPIGRGGGG
;
A
#
# COMPACT_ATOMS: atom_id res chain seq x y z
N MET A 1 11.32 0.30 -16.95
CA MET A 1 10.62 0.55 -15.69
C MET A 1 11.46 0.04 -14.54
N THR A 2 11.70 0.88 -13.53
CA THR A 2 12.39 0.47 -12.31
C THR A 2 11.67 1.03 -11.10
N THR A 3 11.19 0.16 -10.23
CA THR A 3 10.54 0.55 -8.97
C THR A 3 11.29 -0.06 -7.80
N VAL A 4 11.64 0.75 -6.81
CA VAL A 4 12.29 0.27 -5.58
C VAL A 4 11.37 0.50 -4.39
N LEU A 5 10.90 -0.60 -3.80
CA LEU A 5 10.14 -0.60 -2.56
C LEU A 5 11.13 -0.71 -1.40
N LEU A 6 11.08 0.25 -0.49
CA LEU A 6 11.98 0.33 0.65
C LEU A 6 11.22 0.15 1.95
N GLY A 7 11.91 -0.47 2.89
CA GLY A 7 11.53 -0.43 4.29
C GLY A 7 11.60 0.98 4.88
N PRO A 8 11.28 1.11 6.17
CA PRO A 8 11.26 2.39 6.87
C PRO A 8 12.62 3.10 6.86
N GLN A 9 12.58 4.42 6.73
CA GLN A 9 13.78 5.26 6.60
C GLN A 9 14.14 6.00 7.89
N ARG A 10 13.69 5.53 9.07
CA ARG A 10 13.95 6.19 10.37
C ARG A 10 15.21 5.68 11.06
N PHE A 11 15.39 4.36 11.12
CA PHE A 11 16.52 3.76 11.83
C PHE A 11 17.68 3.40 10.90
N ARG A 12 17.36 3.08 9.64
CA ARG A 12 18.34 2.77 8.61
C ARG A 12 17.95 3.50 7.32
N MET A 13 18.66 4.57 7.02
CA MET A 13 18.42 5.41 5.85
C MET A 13 19.14 4.81 4.63
N THR A 14 18.36 4.30 3.68
CA THR A 14 18.86 3.73 2.40
C THR A 14 18.40 4.52 1.19
N ALA A 15 17.36 5.34 1.31
CA ALA A 15 16.77 6.11 0.21
C ALA A 15 17.80 6.96 -0.54
N GLY A 16 18.66 7.69 0.17
CA GLY A 16 19.70 8.52 -0.46
C GLY A 16 20.72 7.71 -1.27
N THR A 17 21.14 6.55 -0.77
CA THR A 17 22.06 5.65 -1.49
C THR A 17 21.41 5.06 -2.74
N VAL A 18 20.14 4.65 -2.64
CA VAL A 18 19.38 4.14 -3.79
C VAL A 18 19.15 5.24 -4.82
N ALA A 19 18.77 6.44 -4.38
CA ALA A 19 18.57 7.59 -5.26
C ALA A 19 19.85 7.94 -6.03
N ARG A 20 21.01 8.00 -5.37
CA ARG A 20 22.30 8.21 -6.05
C ARG A 20 22.64 7.11 -7.05
N GLY A 21 22.25 5.86 -6.77
CA GLY A 21 22.48 4.75 -7.69
C GLY A 21 21.61 4.80 -8.95
N LEU A 22 20.38 5.29 -8.84
CA LEU A 22 19.42 5.38 -9.96
C LEU A 22 19.54 6.69 -10.74
N ALA A 23 19.81 7.80 -10.05
CA ALA A 23 19.92 9.14 -10.60
C ALA A 23 21.06 9.91 -9.91
N PRO A 24 22.32 9.69 -10.32
CA PRO A 24 23.50 10.28 -9.68
C PRO A 24 23.46 11.81 -9.65
N GLU A 25 23.14 12.44 -10.79
CA GLU A 25 23.20 13.91 -10.95
C GLU A 25 21.84 14.56 -11.29
N GLY A 26 20.79 13.78 -11.55
CA GLY A 26 19.47 14.30 -11.96
C GLY A 26 18.49 14.65 -10.83
N THR A 27 17.66 15.66 -11.03
CA THR A 27 16.64 16.14 -10.07
C THR A 27 15.75 15.01 -9.55
N VAL A 28 15.47 15.01 -8.25
CA VAL A 28 14.57 14.05 -7.61
C VAL A 28 13.24 14.73 -7.28
N ALA A 29 12.17 14.41 -8.00
CA ALA A 29 10.84 14.83 -7.59
C ALA A 29 10.45 14.09 -6.29
N THR A 30 9.96 14.79 -5.27
CA THR A 30 9.58 14.19 -3.99
C THR A 30 8.10 14.38 -3.69
N VAL A 31 7.50 13.35 -3.09
CA VAL A 31 6.13 13.40 -2.57
C VAL A 31 6.16 13.14 -1.08
N THR A 32 5.88 14.16 -0.28
CA THR A 32 5.79 14.06 1.19
C THR A 32 4.39 14.37 1.72
N ALA A 33 3.35 14.30 0.86
CA ALA A 33 1.96 14.63 1.21
C ALA A 33 1.42 13.91 2.45
N GLY A 34 1.92 12.70 2.74
CA GLY A 34 1.60 11.97 3.96
C GLY A 34 2.06 12.65 5.27
N TRP A 35 2.93 13.66 5.20
CA TRP A 35 3.39 14.45 6.37
C TRP A 35 2.44 15.59 6.72
N ARG A 36 1.44 15.85 5.86
CA ARG A 36 0.37 16.82 6.07
C ARG A 36 0.94 18.21 6.36
N ASP A 37 0.63 18.80 7.52
CA ASP A 37 1.06 20.15 7.89
C ASP A 37 2.59 20.31 7.95
N ARG A 38 3.32 19.19 8.07
CA ARG A 38 4.80 19.13 8.04
C ARG A 38 5.37 18.80 6.66
N GLU A 39 4.55 18.83 5.60
CA GLU A 39 5.00 18.51 4.22
C GLU A 39 6.19 19.37 3.78
N LYS A 40 6.22 20.63 4.19
CA LYS A 40 7.30 21.60 3.93
C LYS A 40 8.56 21.40 4.77
N ASP A 41 8.51 20.56 5.80
CA ASP A 41 9.64 20.32 6.70
C ASP A 41 10.54 19.21 6.11
N ASP A 42 10.95 19.36 4.85
CA ASP A 42 11.63 18.34 4.03
C ASP A 42 13.13 18.56 3.85
N ALA A 43 13.72 19.54 4.53
CA ALA A 43 15.15 19.83 4.48
C ALA A 43 16.04 18.61 4.80
N GLU A 44 15.65 17.77 5.77
CA GLU A 44 16.37 16.54 6.09
C GLU A 44 16.33 15.54 4.92
N LEU A 45 15.17 15.41 4.26
CA LEU A 45 15.02 14.54 3.10
C LEU A 45 15.81 15.08 1.90
N ASP A 46 15.76 16.39 1.67
CA ASP A 46 16.55 17.04 0.62
C ASP A 46 18.05 16.80 0.83
N GLN A 47 18.55 16.95 2.07
CA GLN A 47 19.94 16.64 2.40
C GLN A 47 20.29 15.18 2.10
N VAL A 48 19.42 14.23 2.45
CA VAL A 48 19.61 12.79 2.17
C VAL A 48 19.68 12.50 0.66
N LEU A 49 18.93 13.27 -0.14
CA LEU A 49 18.90 13.18 -1.61
C LEU A 49 19.98 14.04 -2.29
N GLY A 50 20.81 14.74 -1.50
CA GLY A 50 21.97 15.50 -1.97
C GLY A 50 21.65 16.93 -2.40
N GLY A 51 20.59 17.55 -1.88
CA GLY A 51 20.25 18.95 -2.18
C GLY A 51 19.59 19.16 -3.54
N ARG A 52 19.02 18.09 -4.12
CA ARG A 52 18.51 18.04 -5.50
C ARG A 52 17.03 17.67 -5.55
N SER A 53 16.33 17.73 -4.41
CA SER A 53 14.92 17.39 -4.38
C SER A 53 14.05 18.56 -4.86
N ARG A 54 12.94 18.22 -5.52
CA ARG A 54 11.86 19.15 -5.84
C ARG A 54 10.55 18.55 -5.35
N ASN A 55 10.06 19.06 -4.23
CA ASN A 55 8.83 18.56 -3.64
C ASN A 55 7.61 19.04 -4.42
N LEU A 56 6.69 18.10 -4.67
CA LEU A 56 5.44 18.40 -5.36
C LEU A 56 4.46 19.17 -4.47
N HIS A 57 4.65 19.18 -3.15
CA HIS A 57 3.81 19.89 -2.16
C HIS A 57 2.30 19.62 -2.34
N LEU A 58 1.93 18.36 -2.57
CA LEU A 58 0.56 17.99 -2.94
C LEU A 58 -0.46 18.26 -1.82
N PHE A 59 -0.08 18.10 -0.55
CA PHE A 59 -1.00 18.42 0.56
C PHE A 59 -1.24 19.94 0.65
N THR A 60 -0.21 20.75 0.42
CA THR A 60 -0.33 22.21 0.32
C THR A 60 -1.23 22.62 -0.83
N ARG A 61 -1.07 21.98 -2.00
CA ARG A 61 -1.94 22.17 -3.18
C ARG A 61 -3.38 21.76 -2.89
N LEU A 62 -3.61 20.64 -2.19
CA LEU A 62 -4.96 20.24 -1.76
C LEU A 62 -5.61 21.33 -0.90
N GLY A 63 -4.86 21.90 0.05
CA GLY A 63 -5.34 23.03 0.86
C GLY A 63 -5.66 24.26 0.01
N HIS A 64 -4.90 24.52 -1.06
CA HIS A 64 -5.20 25.60 -2.00
C HIS A 64 -6.50 25.35 -2.78
N VAL A 65 -6.69 24.14 -3.32
CA VAL A 65 -7.94 23.74 -4.01
C VAL A 65 -9.15 23.90 -3.09
N VAL A 66 -9.09 23.35 -1.86
CA VAL A 66 -10.20 23.43 -0.90
C VAL A 66 -10.59 24.87 -0.56
N ARG A 67 -9.63 25.81 -0.53
CA ARG A 67 -9.91 27.23 -0.26
C ARG A 67 -10.50 27.99 -1.44
N HIS A 68 -10.14 27.61 -2.67
CA HIS A 68 -10.46 28.39 -3.88
C HIS A 68 -11.51 27.72 -4.78
N ASP A 69 -11.85 26.47 -4.53
CA ASP A 69 -12.91 25.74 -5.22
C ASP A 69 -13.95 25.21 -4.22
N ARG A 70 -15.05 25.96 -4.09
CA ARG A 70 -16.15 25.63 -3.16
C ARG A 70 -16.93 24.39 -3.57
N THR A 71 -17.03 24.13 -4.87
CA THR A 71 -17.73 22.97 -5.41
C THR A 71 -16.97 21.71 -5.01
N PHE A 72 -15.67 21.68 -5.30
CA PHE A 72 -14.79 20.60 -4.87
C PHE A 72 -14.80 20.43 -3.34
N ALA A 73 -14.66 21.52 -2.58
CA ALA A 73 -14.61 21.43 -1.11
C ALA A 73 -15.88 20.81 -0.50
N THR A 74 -17.05 21.13 -1.06
CA THR A 74 -18.34 20.59 -0.62
C THR A 74 -18.44 19.10 -0.94
N ALA A 75 -18.15 18.73 -2.20
CA ALA A 75 -18.16 17.33 -2.63
C ALA A 75 -17.13 16.48 -1.87
N ALA A 76 -15.91 17.00 -1.66
CA ALA A 76 -14.86 16.31 -0.91
C ALA A 76 -15.26 16.05 0.55
N SER A 77 -16.01 16.97 1.18
CA SER A 77 -16.53 16.77 2.53
C SER A 77 -17.63 15.70 2.57
N ALA A 78 -18.49 15.64 1.54
CA ALA A 78 -19.50 14.60 1.42
C ALA A 78 -18.86 13.22 1.17
N TYR A 79 -17.90 13.16 0.24
CA TYR A 79 -17.11 11.97 -0.06
C TYR A 79 -16.42 11.41 1.19
N ASN A 80 -15.75 12.26 2.00
CA ASN A 80 -15.08 11.79 3.22
C ASN A 80 -16.04 11.11 4.19
N ARG A 81 -17.22 11.71 4.39
CA ARG A 81 -18.23 11.15 5.28
C ARG A 81 -18.74 9.80 4.76
N ALA A 82 -19.01 9.70 3.47
CA ALA A 82 -19.48 8.46 2.86
C ALA A 82 -18.40 7.36 2.92
N VAL A 83 -17.12 7.70 2.74
CA VAL A 83 -16.01 6.75 2.92
C VAL A 83 -15.90 6.28 4.37
N ASP A 84 -16.04 7.18 5.35
CA ASP A 84 -16.01 6.82 6.76
C ASP A 84 -17.17 5.86 7.11
N GLU A 85 -18.39 6.17 6.68
CA GLU A 85 -19.57 5.30 6.85
C GLU A 85 -19.40 3.93 6.16
N ALA A 86 -18.87 3.90 4.94
CA ALA A 86 -18.58 2.65 4.22
C ALA A 86 -17.50 1.82 4.93
N SER A 87 -16.47 2.48 5.46
CA SER A 87 -15.38 1.82 6.20
C SER A 87 -15.89 1.18 7.49
N GLU A 88 -16.81 1.81 8.22
CA GLU A 88 -17.42 1.22 9.41
C GLU A 88 -18.17 -0.08 9.09
N LEU A 89 -18.98 -0.08 8.03
CA LEU A 89 -19.71 -1.26 7.57
C LEU A 89 -18.76 -2.36 7.08
N TYR A 90 -17.69 -1.98 6.38
CA TYR A 90 -16.66 -2.89 5.93
C TYR A 90 -15.93 -3.56 7.10
N THR A 91 -15.41 -2.80 8.07
CA THR A 91 -14.70 -3.32 9.24
C THR A 91 -15.60 -4.28 10.03
N LEU A 92 -16.87 -3.94 10.23
CA LEU A 92 -17.83 -4.81 10.92
C LEU A 92 -18.00 -6.16 10.21
N ARG A 93 -18.26 -6.15 8.90
CA ARG A 93 -18.43 -7.38 8.11
C ARG A 93 -17.15 -8.21 8.07
N LEU A 94 -16.02 -7.55 7.88
CA LEU A 94 -14.70 -8.17 7.81
C LEU A 94 -14.34 -8.90 9.10
N GLN A 95 -14.57 -8.26 10.25
CA GLN A 95 -14.29 -8.84 11.56
C GLN A 95 -15.01 -10.18 11.73
N HIS A 96 -16.32 -10.22 11.50
CA HIS A 96 -17.11 -11.44 11.64
C HIS A 96 -16.70 -12.53 10.65
N ALA A 97 -16.39 -12.17 9.41
CA ALA A 97 -15.94 -13.13 8.40
C ALA A 97 -14.60 -13.77 8.79
N LEU A 98 -13.63 -12.97 9.26
CA LEU A 98 -12.34 -13.47 9.72
C LEU A 98 -12.44 -14.28 11.02
N ASP A 99 -13.30 -13.88 11.96
CA ASP A 99 -13.55 -14.66 13.17
C ASP A 99 -14.05 -16.06 12.84
N ALA A 100 -14.94 -16.18 11.84
CA ALA A 100 -15.40 -17.47 11.35
C ALA A 100 -14.24 -18.29 10.73
N VAL A 101 -13.41 -17.70 9.88
CA VAL A 101 -12.23 -18.36 9.29
C VAL A 101 -11.29 -18.88 10.38
N TYR A 102 -10.95 -18.05 11.36
CA TYR A 102 -10.09 -18.44 12.47
C TYR A 102 -10.74 -19.51 13.35
N ALA A 103 -12.05 -19.43 13.61
CA ALA A 103 -12.76 -20.46 14.37
C ALA A 103 -12.78 -21.81 13.65
N ILE A 104 -12.94 -21.84 12.32
CA ILE A 104 -12.85 -23.05 11.48
C ILE A 104 -11.44 -23.62 11.53
N SER A 105 -10.42 -22.76 11.37
CA SER A 105 -9.01 -23.19 11.31
C SER A 105 -8.54 -23.94 12.55
N ARG A 106 -9.18 -23.71 13.71
CA ARG A 106 -8.86 -24.33 15.00
C ARG A 106 -9.67 -25.59 15.32
N ARG A 107 -10.61 -26.01 14.46
CA ARG A 107 -11.41 -27.22 14.71
C ARG A 107 -10.58 -28.49 14.49
N SER A 108 -10.94 -29.54 15.23
CA SER A 108 -10.40 -30.90 15.09
C SER A 108 -11.50 -31.81 14.56
N VAL A 109 -11.81 -31.66 13.27
CA VAL A 109 -12.72 -32.51 12.50
C VAL A 109 -11.96 -33.04 11.28
N ARG A 110 -12.61 -33.78 10.37
CA ARG A 110 -11.94 -34.31 9.17
C ARG A 110 -11.30 -33.17 8.35
N ASP A 111 -10.04 -33.37 7.97
CA ASP A 111 -9.21 -32.35 7.29
C ASP A 111 -9.84 -31.87 5.97
N ASP A 112 -10.46 -32.77 5.20
CA ASP A 112 -11.11 -32.43 3.93
C ASP A 112 -12.27 -31.43 4.09
N LEU A 113 -13.03 -31.55 5.18
CA LEU A 113 -14.11 -30.63 5.51
C LEU A 113 -13.56 -29.28 5.99
N VAL A 114 -12.51 -29.28 6.82
CA VAL A 114 -11.85 -28.05 7.27
C VAL A 114 -11.31 -27.27 6.08
N ASP A 115 -10.56 -27.93 5.19
CA ASP A 115 -9.96 -27.29 4.01
C ASP A 115 -11.01 -26.69 3.07
N SER A 116 -12.10 -27.43 2.82
CA SER A 116 -13.21 -26.91 2.01
C SER A 116 -13.89 -25.72 2.67
N SER A 117 -14.11 -25.76 3.99
CA SER A 117 -14.71 -24.65 4.73
C SER A 117 -13.80 -23.42 4.82
N LEU A 118 -12.48 -23.60 4.96
CA LEU A 118 -11.51 -22.51 4.96
C LEU A 118 -11.48 -21.80 3.60
N ARG A 119 -11.46 -22.55 2.49
CA ARG A 119 -11.51 -21.95 1.14
C ARG A 119 -12.79 -21.13 0.94
N ALA A 120 -13.95 -21.64 1.37
CA ALA A 120 -15.20 -20.91 1.28
C ALA A 120 -15.21 -19.64 2.16
N GLY A 121 -14.74 -19.75 3.41
CA GLY A 121 -14.65 -18.60 4.31
C GLY A 121 -13.69 -17.52 3.82
N LEU A 122 -12.53 -17.90 3.29
CA LEU A 122 -11.58 -16.98 2.66
C LEU A 122 -12.17 -16.31 1.41
N GLN A 123 -12.95 -17.04 0.62
CA GLN A 123 -13.65 -16.43 -0.51
C GLN A 123 -14.65 -15.37 -0.05
N SER A 124 -15.42 -15.62 1.02
CA SER A 124 -16.32 -14.62 1.58
C SER A 124 -15.58 -13.37 2.09
N VAL A 125 -14.38 -13.53 2.67
CA VAL A 125 -13.53 -12.38 3.05
C VAL A 125 -13.12 -11.56 1.82
N ARG A 126 -12.69 -12.23 0.73
CA ARG A 126 -12.33 -11.56 -0.52
C ARG A 126 -13.51 -10.85 -1.17
N ASP A 127 -14.72 -11.43 -1.08
CA ASP A 127 -15.93 -10.81 -1.61
C ASP A 127 -16.29 -9.52 -0.84
N ILE A 128 -16.02 -9.48 0.47
CA ILE A 128 -16.17 -8.28 1.30
C ILE A 128 -15.15 -7.20 0.88
N ASP A 129 -13.88 -7.58 0.66
CA ASP A 129 -12.84 -6.67 0.17
C ASP A 129 -13.20 -6.09 -1.21
N ALA A 130 -13.64 -6.96 -2.13
CA ALA A 130 -14.02 -6.56 -3.49
C ALA A 130 -15.22 -5.62 -3.49
N TRP A 131 -16.23 -5.89 -2.65
CA TRP A 131 -17.37 -4.99 -2.46
C TRP A 131 -16.92 -3.61 -1.95
N PHE A 132 -16.03 -3.56 -0.95
CA PHE A 132 -15.57 -2.29 -0.39
C PHE A 132 -14.81 -1.46 -1.43
N LEU A 133 -13.91 -2.09 -2.20
CA LEU A 133 -13.20 -1.43 -3.29
C LEU A 133 -14.13 -0.92 -4.40
N TRP A 134 -15.21 -1.67 -4.70
CA TRP A 134 -16.24 -1.20 -5.63
C TRP A 134 -16.94 0.04 -5.07
N VAL A 135 -17.36 0.05 -3.80
CA VAL A 135 -17.97 1.23 -3.16
C VAL A 135 -17.04 2.45 -3.24
N LEU A 136 -15.75 2.27 -2.92
CA LEU A 136 -14.78 3.37 -3.04
C LEU A 136 -14.66 3.90 -4.46
N THR A 137 -14.77 3.02 -5.47
CA THR A 137 -14.77 3.44 -6.89
C THR A 137 -15.96 4.32 -7.23
N GLU A 138 -17.16 3.92 -6.78
CA GLU A 138 -18.38 4.69 -7.03
C GLU A 138 -18.29 6.07 -6.35
N LEU A 139 -17.88 6.11 -5.08
CA LEU A 139 -17.71 7.36 -4.33
C LEU A 139 -16.63 8.27 -4.95
N GLU A 140 -15.54 7.72 -5.47
CA GLU A 140 -14.54 8.48 -6.23
C GLU A 140 -15.13 9.04 -7.53
N GLY A 141 -15.98 8.28 -8.22
CA GLY A 141 -16.70 8.72 -9.40
C GLY A 141 -17.66 9.87 -9.12
N GLU A 142 -18.43 9.78 -8.04
CA GLU A 142 -19.31 10.85 -7.55
C GLU A 142 -18.52 12.11 -7.20
N LEU A 143 -17.42 11.98 -6.44
CA LEU A 143 -16.53 13.12 -6.15
C LEU A 143 -16.00 13.76 -7.43
N ARG A 144 -15.64 12.95 -8.43
CA ARG A 144 -15.08 13.46 -9.69
C ARG A 144 -16.11 14.26 -10.47
N ALA A 145 -17.34 13.75 -10.56
CA ALA A 145 -18.45 14.39 -11.24
C ALA A 145 -18.95 15.64 -10.50
N ASP A 146 -19.35 15.49 -9.24
CA ASP A 146 -19.99 16.54 -8.44
C ASP A 146 -18.99 17.58 -7.94
N GLY A 147 -17.76 17.16 -7.68
CA GLY A 147 -16.67 18.03 -7.24
C GLY A 147 -15.98 18.77 -8.38
N GLY A 148 -16.38 18.55 -9.64
CA GLY A 148 -15.78 19.22 -10.80
C GLY A 148 -14.28 18.95 -10.94
N VAL A 149 -13.81 17.76 -10.55
CA VAL A 149 -12.37 17.43 -10.52
C VAL A 149 -11.70 17.59 -11.88
N ASP A 150 -12.45 17.40 -12.97
CA ASP A 150 -11.96 17.53 -14.35
C ASP A 150 -12.30 18.85 -15.01
N THR A 151 -13.12 19.68 -14.37
CA THR A 151 -13.57 20.98 -14.89
C THR A 151 -13.05 22.16 -14.07
N SER A 152 -12.42 21.91 -12.92
CA SER A 152 -11.83 22.92 -12.05
C SER A 152 -10.52 23.46 -12.61
N ASP A 153 -10.48 24.76 -12.90
CA ASP A 153 -9.27 25.46 -13.35
C ASP A 153 -8.14 25.39 -12.30
N VAL A 154 -8.49 25.43 -11.01
CA VAL A 154 -7.50 25.38 -9.91
C VAL A 154 -6.82 24.01 -9.85
N ILE A 155 -7.60 22.93 -10.02
CA ILE A 155 -7.05 21.57 -10.08
C ILE A 155 -6.22 21.39 -11.35
N ALA A 156 -6.73 21.85 -12.50
CA ALA A 156 -6.03 21.77 -13.78
C ALA A 156 -4.67 22.49 -13.75
N GLN A 157 -4.62 23.69 -13.17
CA GLN A 157 -3.37 24.43 -12.99
C GLN A 157 -2.35 23.63 -12.15
N HIS A 158 -2.76 23.10 -10.99
CA HIS A 158 -1.86 22.32 -10.15
C HIS A 158 -1.41 21.02 -10.80
N ARG A 159 -2.27 20.34 -11.56
CA ARG A 159 -1.90 19.15 -12.34
C ARG A 159 -0.83 19.49 -13.37
N ALA A 160 -0.95 20.62 -14.07
CA ALA A 160 0.05 21.06 -15.04
C ALA A 160 1.42 21.35 -14.38
N GLU A 161 1.44 22.07 -13.26
CA GLU A 161 2.66 22.35 -12.50
C GLU A 161 3.32 21.07 -11.96
N VAL A 162 2.52 20.12 -11.49
CA VAL A 162 3.00 18.80 -11.04
C VAL A 162 3.61 18.01 -12.19
N ALA A 163 2.94 17.97 -13.34
CA ALA A 163 3.43 17.28 -14.54
C ALA A 163 4.75 17.89 -15.04
N GLU A 164 4.91 19.21 -14.99
CA GLU A 164 6.16 19.89 -15.35
C GLU A 164 7.32 19.46 -14.44
N ILE A 165 7.11 19.42 -13.13
CA ILE A 165 8.15 19.00 -12.18
C ILE A 165 8.55 17.54 -12.41
N ILE A 166 7.57 16.65 -12.64
CA ILE A 166 7.82 15.23 -12.92
C ILE A 166 8.55 15.07 -14.26
N GLY A 167 8.15 15.81 -15.30
CA GLY A 167 8.77 15.76 -16.63
C GLY A 167 10.24 16.22 -16.64
N GLY A 168 10.65 17.06 -15.69
CA GLY A 168 12.04 17.47 -15.49
C GLY A 168 12.84 16.61 -14.49
N ALA A 169 12.23 15.59 -13.88
CA ALA A 169 12.87 14.75 -12.89
C ALA A 169 13.57 13.53 -13.50
N SER A 170 14.63 13.08 -12.86
CA SER A 170 15.32 11.81 -13.19
C SER A 170 14.95 10.67 -12.25
N LEU A 171 14.23 10.98 -11.17
CA LEU A 171 13.73 10.03 -10.18
C LEU A 171 12.49 10.61 -9.50
N LEU A 172 11.48 9.78 -9.22
CA LEU A 172 10.40 10.11 -8.31
C LEU A 172 10.57 9.38 -6.98
N ALA A 173 10.52 10.11 -5.87
CA ALA A 173 10.63 9.57 -4.52
C ALA A 173 9.34 9.82 -3.72
N ILE A 174 8.65 8.75 -3.34
CA ILE A 174 7.39 8.80 -2.59
C ILE A 174 7.64 8.41 -1.14
N ALA A 175 7.50 9.38 -0.25
CA ALA A 175 7.77 9.19 1.16
C ALA A 175 6.64 8.46 1.90
N GLY A 176 7.00 7.89 3.06
CA GLY A 176 6.03 7.42 4.04
C GLY A 176 5.24 8.56 4.69
N GLY A 177 4.19 8.21 5.45
CA GLY A 177 3.36 9.16 6.16
C GLY A 177 1.94 8.61 6.33
N HIS A 178 0.96 9.50 6.44
CA HIS A 178 -0.45 9.15 6.45
C HIS A 178 -0.92 8.71 5.05
N VAL A 179 -1.15 7.40 4.87
CA VAL A 179 -1.39 6.82 3.54
C VAL A 179 -2.68 7.33 2.86
N ALA A 180 -3.73 7.62 3.64
CA ALA A 180 -4.98 8.15 3.09
C ALA A 180 -4.78 9.49 2.36
N TYR A 181 -4.11 10.46 3.00
CA TYR A 181 -3.81 11.75 2.38
C TYR A 181 -2.82 11.60 1.22
N LEU A 182 -1.84 10.70 1.35
CA LEU A 182 -0.90 10.41 0.26
C LEU A 182 -1.62 9.91 -0.99
N SER A 183 -2.41 8.82 -0.88
CA SER A 183 -3.18 8.23 -1.99
C SER A 183 -4.10 9.26 -2.64
N ARG A 184 -4.89 9.96 -1.81
CA ARG A 184 -5.82 10.98 -2.29
C ARG A 184 -5.13 12.11 -3.06
N CYS A 185 -4.02 12.62 -2.55
CA CYS A 185 -3.27 13.68 -3.21
C CYS A 185 -2.67 13.20 -4.53
N LEU A 186 -2.10 11.99 -4.58
CA LEU A 186 -1.55 11.40 -5.80
C LEU A 186 -2.64 11.30 -6.89
N ARG A 187 -3.84 10.82 -6.54
CA ARG A 187 -4.99 10.71 -7.46
C ARG A 187 -5.53 12.09 -7.90
N LEU A 188 -5.75 13.01 -6.95
CA LEU A 188 -6.32 14.33 -7.25
C LEU A 188 -5.43 15.12 -8.23
N PHE A 189 -4.11 15.10 -8.00
CA PHE A 189 -3.15 15.83 -8.82
C PHE A 189 -2.58 15.01 -9.99
N ALA A 190 -3.21 13.87 -10.32
CA ALA A 190 -2.85 13.03 -11.46
C ALA A 190 -1.34 12.75 -11.54
N VAL A 191 -0.76 12.30 -10.42
CA VAL A 191 0.67 11.96 -10.37
C VAL A 191 0.91 10.66 -11.13
N GLU A 192 1.17 10.81 -12.43
CA GLU A 192 1.38 9.73 -13.38
C GLU A 192 2.83 9.77 -13.90
N PRO A 193 3.77 9.11 -13.19
CA PRO A 193 5.17 9.08 -13.62
C PRO A 193 5.32 8.23 -14.90
N PRO A 194 6.14 8.67 -15.88
CA PRO A 194 6.42 7.88 -17.07
C PRO A 194 7.01 6.49 -16.75
N ASP A 195 6.78 5.50 -17.62
CA ASP A 195 7.28 4.13 -17.42
C ASP A 195 8.80 4.01 -17.30
N HIS A 196 9.52 4.90 -17.97
CA HIS A 196 10.98 4.95 -17.90
C HIS A 196 11.50 5.67 -16.65
N LEU A 197 10.70 6.50 -15.99
CA LEU A 197 11.11 7.24 -14.79
C LEU A 197 11.24 6.26 -13.62
N PRO A 198 12.44 6.10 -13.02
CA PRO A 198 12.58 5.26 -11.85
C PRO A 198 11.80 5.85 -10.67
N ILE A 199 11.26 4.97 -9.82
CA ILE A 199 10.49 5.37 -8.65
C ILE A 199 11.03 4.66 -7.41
N ILE A 200 11.22 5.42 -6.33
CA ILE A 200 11.46 4.85 -4.99
C ILE A 200 10.27 5.16 -4.09
N GLY A 201 9.80 4.17 -3.33
CA GLY A 201 8.73 4.34 -2.36
C GLY A 201 9.09 3.68 -1.04
N TRP A 202 8.83 4.32 0.10
CA TRP A 202 9.02 3.70 1.41
C TRP A 202 7.82 3.85 2.33
N SER A 203 7.62 2.85 3.20
CA SER A 203 6.46 2.82 4.10
C SER A 203 5.14 3.00 3.33
N ALA A 204 4.32 4.00 3.64
CA ALA A 204 3.10 4.30 2.88
C ALA A 204 3.39 4.53 1.39
N GLY A 205 4.53 5.13 1.03
CA GLY A 205 4.98 5.29 -0.35
C GLY A 205 5.21 3.98 -1.09
N ALA A 206 5.63 2.92 -0.38
CA ALA A 206 5.73 1.59 -0.98
C ALA A 206 4.34 0.95 -1.19
N MET A 207 3.42 1.15 -0.25
CA MET A 207 2.06 0.62 -0.31
C MET A 207 1.23 1.25 -1.44
N VAL A 208 1.36 2.56 -1.66
CA VAL A 208 0.64 3.23 -2.75
C VAL A 208 1.17 2.85 -4.13
N LEU A 209 2.37 2.27 -4.26
CA LEU A 209 2.90 1.82 -5.54
C LEU A 209 2.38 0.43 -5.96
N THR A 210 1.78 -0.32 -5.04
CA THR A 210 1.22 -1.65 -5.33
C THR A 210 -0.25 -1.58 -5.77
N ASP A 211 -0.88 -2.73 -6.06
CA ASP A 211 -2.31 -2.80 -6.42
C ASP A 211 -3.22 -2.39 -5.26
N LEU A 212 -2.88 -2.82 -4.04
CA LEU A 212 -3.69 -2.66 -2.85
C LEU A 212 -2.93 -1.94 -1.74
N ILE A 213 -3.64 -1.07 -1.03
CA ILE A 213 -3.19 -0.44 0.21
C ILE A 213 -3.86 -1.21 1.35
N VAL A 214 -3.07 -1.88 2.18
CA VAL A 214 -3.57 -2.66 3.32
C VAL A 214 -3.07 -2.07 4.64
N LEU A 215 -3.99 -1.74 5.54
CA LEU A 215 -3.69 -1.31 6.89
C LEU A 215 -3.66 -2.51 7.83
N TYR A 216 -2.68 -2.54 8.74
CA TYR A 216 -2.49 -3.64 9.67
C TYR A 216 -1.69 -3.17 10.88
N ASN A 217 -2.07 -3.68 12.04
CA ASN A 217 -1.29 -3.54 13.27
C ASN A 217 -1.76 -4.55 14.32
N ASP A 218 -1.29 -5.79 14.24
CA ASP A 218 -1.55 -6.84 15.24
C ASP A 218 -0.96 -6.51 16.62
N LYS A 219 0.02 -5.58 16.68
CA LYS A 219 0.71 -5.16 17.90
C LYS A 219 0.27 -3.78 18.37
N GLY A 220 -0.91 -3.33 17.93
CA GLY A 220 -1.52 -2.07 18.34
C GLY A 220 -2.00 -2.07 19.79
N PRO A 221 -2.25 -0.88 20.38
CA PRO A 221 -2.73 -0.76 21.76
C PRO A 221 -4.11 -1.39 22.00
N GLU A 222 -4.90 -1.52 20.94
CA GLU A 222 -6.24 -2.11 20.97
C GLU A 222 -6.21 -3.64 20.77
N GLY A 223 -5.01 -4.22 20.77
CA GLY A 223 -4.79 -5.64 20.49
C GLY A 223 -4.83 -5.95 19.00
N VAL A 224 -5.05 -7.23 18.72
CA VAL A 224 -4.99 -7.77 17.36
C VAL A 224 -6.26 -7.42 16.60
N ARG A 225 -6.14 -6.56 15.58
CA ARG A 225 -7.21 -6.27 14.62
C ARG A 225 -6.98 -6.99 13.29
N PRO A 226 -8.02 -7.29 12.51
CA PRO A 226 -7.90 -7.65 11.10
C PRO A 226 -7.01 -6.69 10.31
N SER A 227 -6.27 -7.20 9.33
CA SER A 227 -5.74 -6.34 8.28
C SER A 227 -6.91 -5.86 7.41
N GLU A 228 -6.92 -4.59 7.06
CA GLU A 228 -7.99 -3.94 6.32
C GLU A 228 -7.45 -3.48 4.97
N VAL A 229 -8.04 -3.96 3.86
CA VAL A 229 -7.97 -3.22 2.60
C VAL A 229 -8.51 -1.82 2.83
N TRP A 230 -7.67 -0.82 2.57
CA TRP A 230 -8.00 0.59 2.72
C TRP A 230 -8.46 1.19 1.40
N ASP A 231 -7.71 0.94 0.32
CA ASP A 231 -7.94 1.49 -1.00
C ASP A 231 -7.07 0.73 -2.04
N ARG A 232 -7.27 1.03 -3.31
CA ARG A 232 -6.34 0.68 -4.40
C ARG A 232 -5.11 1.58 -4.33
N GLY A 233 -3.94 1.03 -4.64
CA GLY A 233 -2.77 1.83 -4.94
C GLY A 233 -2.79 2.33 -6.39
N LEU A 234 -1.63 2.78 -6.85
CA LEU A 234 -1.39 3.24 -8.21
C LEU A 234 -1.23 2.08 -9.21
N GLY A 235 -1.07 0.85 -8.73
CA GLY A 235 -0.85 -0.31 -9.60
C GLY A 235 0.45 -0.20 -10.43
N ARG A 236 1.46 0.53 -9.94
CA ARG A 236 2.77 0.59 -10.59
C ARG A 236 3.46 -0.76 -10.52
N VAL A 237 3.24 -1.50 -9.44
CA VAL A 237 3.78 -2.83 -9.18
C VAL A 237 2.63 -3.77 -8.88
N HIS A 238 2.49 -4.80 -9.72
CA HIS A 238 1.38 -5.76 -9.62
C HIS A 238 1.74 -6.99 -8.80
N GLY A 239 0.73 -7.68 -8.27
CA GLY A 239 0.90 -8.99 -7.62
C GLY A 239 1.64 -8.94 -6.29
N ILE A 240 1.72 -7.77 -5.65
CA ILE A 240 2.38 -7.56 -4.37
C ILE A 240 1.45 -6.83 -3.41
N VAL A 241 1.46 -7.27 -2.15
CA VAL A 241 0.94 -6.49 -1.01
C VAL A 241 2.12 -6.11 -0.13
N ALA A 242 2.49 -4.83 -0.15
CA ALA A 242 3.64 -4.33 0.59
C ALA A 242 3.31 -4.14 2.08
N MET A 243 4.10 -4.78 2.96
CA MET A 243 3.95 -4.73 4.42
C MET A 243 5.18 -4.05 5.08
N PRO A 244 5.29 -2.71 5.03
CA PRO A 244 6.31 -1.98 5.77
C PRO A 244 6.25 -2.13 7.29
N HIS A 245 7.40 -2.08 7.97
CA HIS A 245 7.48 -2.28 9.43
C HIS A 245 6.90 -3.63 9.92
N ALA A 246 6.92 -4.67 9.09
CA ALA A 246 6.27 -5.95 9.36
C ALA A 246 6.58 -6.52 10.75
N ARG A 247 7.86 -6.60 11.16
CA ARG A 247 8.27 -7.12 12.49
C ARG A 247 7.64 -6.36 13.65
N ARG A 248 7.40 -5.06 13.48
CA ARG A 248 6.86 -4.18 14.53
C ARG A 248 5.33 -4.17 14.55
N ARG A 249 4.67 -4.59 13.46
CA ARG A 249 3.22 -4.46 13.28
C ARG A 249 2.48 -5.79 13.13
N LEU A 250 3.15 -6.86 12.75
CA LEU A 250 2.56 -8.17 12.52
C LEU A 250 3.03 -9.19 13.57
N GLN A 251 2.15 -10.13 13.93
CA GLN A 251 2.52 -11.32 14.70
C GLN A 251 3.09 -12.39 13.76
N LEU A 252 4.34 -12.17 13.31
CA LEU A 252 5.00 -13.03 12.33
C LEU A 252 5.25 -14.48 12.80
N ASP A 253 5.15 -14.75 14.10
CA ASP A 253 5.28 -16.11 14.65
C ASP A 253 3.94 -16.87 14.68
N ASP A 254 2.81 -16.18 14.47
CA ASP A 254 1.48 -16.80 14.38
C ASP A 254 1.25 -17.34 12.95
N THR A 255 1.52 -18.63 12.78
CA THR A 255 1.46 -19.31 11.49
C THR A 255 0.03 -19.38 10.93
N ASP A 256 -0.98 -19.52 11.79
CA ASP A 256 -2.38 -19.60 11.36
C ASP A 256 -2.85 -18.24 10.80
N ARG A 257 -2.52 -17.15 11.49
CA ARG A 257 -2.81 -15.79 11.00
C ARG A 257 -2.11 -15.48 9.69
N ASN A 258 -0.82 -15.82 9.61
CA ASN A 258 -0.04 -15.58 8.41
C ASN A 258 -0.54 -16.43 7.23
N THR A 259 -1.02 -17.65 7.47
CA THR A 259 -1.66 -18.51 6.45
C THR A 259 -2.91 -17.82 5.92
N VAL A 260 -3.81 -17.37 6.80
CA VAL A 260 -5.01 -16.62 6.41
C VAL A 260 -4.65 -15.36 5.63
N LEU A 261 -3.63 -14.62 6.06
CA LEU A 261 -3.15 -13.40 5.39
C LEU A 261 -2.62 -13.70 3.97
N ALA A 262 -1.78 -14.71 3.82
CA ALA A 262 -1.21 -15.12 2.54
C ALA A 262 -2.29 -15.62 1.57
N HIS A 263 -3.21 -16.46 2.05
CA HIS A 263 -4.29 -16.96 1.22
C HIS A 263 -5.29 -15.87 0.87
N ARG A 264 -5.66 -14.95 1.79
CA ARG A 264 -6.60 -13.86 1.49
C ARG A 264 -6.17 -13.07 0.26
N TYR A 265 -4.90 -12.70 0.18
CA TYR A 265 -4.37 -11.86 -0.91
C TYR A 265 -3.83 -12.64 -2.12
N ALA A 266 -3.81 -13.97 -2.09
CA ALA A 266 -3.41 -14.77 -3.25
C ALA A 266 -4.26 -14.43 -4.50
N PRO A 267 -3.68 -14.30 -5.70
CA PRO A 267 -2.30 -14.70 -6.04
C PRO A 267 -1.20 -13.69 -5.69
N ALA A 268 -1.54 -12.51 -5.18
CA ALA A 268 -0.54 -11.52 -4.79
C ALA A 268 0.32 -12.02 -3.61
N ARG A 269 1.61 -11.66 -3.62
CA ARG A 269 2.57 -12.02 -2.58
C ARG A 269 2.60 -10.96 -1.48
N VAL A 270 2.48 -11.39 -0.23
CA VAL A 270 2.62 -10.52 0.94
C VAL A 270 4.11 -10.31 1.22
N VAL A 271 4.62 -9.12 0.89
CA VAL A 271 6.06 -8.79 0.93
C VAL A 271 6.39 -7.97 2.16
N LEU A 272 7.39 -8.41 2.94
CA LEU A 272 7.78 -7.79 4.20
C LEU A 272 8.90 -6.76 3.99
N LEU A 273 8.63 -5.50 4.33
CA LEU A 273 9.58 -4.39 4.20
C LEU A 273 9.98 -3.86 5.58
N ASP A 274 10.89 -4.54 6.26
CA ASP A 274 11.44 -4.12 7.55
C ASP A 274 12.57 -3.07 7.42
N ASP A 275 13.11 -2.57 8.54
CA ASP A 275 14.23 -1.61 8.53
C ASP A 275 15.41 -2.09 7.67
N GLY A 276 15.79 -1.30 6.66
CA GLY A 276 16.83 -1.66 5.68
C GLY A 276 16.39 -2.62 4.58
N GLY A 277 15.13 -3.08 4.58
CA GLY A 277 14.54 -3.86 3.50
C GLY A 277 14.53 -3.08 2.19
N ARG A 278 14.82 -3.78 1.10
CA ARG A 278 14.86 -3.24 -0.26
C ARG A 278 14.39 -4.32 -1.22
N VAL A 279 13.43 -3.97 -2.07
CA VAL A 279 12.94 -4.81 -3.15
C VAL A 279 13.03 -3.98 -4.42
N VAL A 280 13.81 -4.44 -5.40
CA VAL A 280 13.98 -3.78 -6.70
C VAL A 280 13.20 -4.59 -7.72
N ILE A 281 12.32 -3.93 -8.46
CA ILE A 281 11.43 -4.53 -9.44
C ILE A 281 11.72 -3.87 -10.79
N GLY A 282 12.09 -4.70 -11.77
CA GLY A 282 12.42 -4.27 -13.12
C GLY A 282 11.22 -4.31 -14.06
N ASP A 283 11.52 -4.35 -15.36
CA ASP A 283 10.53 -4.43 -16.44
C ASP A 283 9.77 -5.76 -16.48
N ASP A 284 10.35 -6.82 -15.94
CA ASP A 284 9.74 -8.14 -15.81
C ASP A 284 8.65 -8.19 -14.74
N GLY A 285 8.61 -7.19 -13.83
CA GLY A 285 7.69 -7.16 -12.70
C GLY A 285 7.96 -8.24 -11.66
N GLU A 286 9.07 -8.98 -11.77
CA GLU A 286 9.34 -10.13 -10.92
C GLU A 286 9.86 -9.70 -9.54
N LEU A 287 9.45 -10.46 -8.52
CA LEU A 287 10.03 -10.31 -7.19
C LEU A 287 11.44 -10.89 -7.17
N PRO A 288 12.43 -10.16 -6.64
CA PRO A 288 13.78 -10.69 -6.54
C PRO A 288 13.83 -11.90 -5.59
N PRO A 289 14.71 -12.88 -5.82
CA PRO A 289 14.73 -14.14 -5.06
C PRO A 289 14.92 -13.97 -3.55
N ASP A 290 15.59 -12.90 -3.12
CA ASP A 290 15.86 -12.56 -1.72
C ASP A 290 14.73 -11.75 -1.05
N ALA A 291 13.68 -11.39 -1.79
CA ALA A 291 12.53 -10.68 -1.23
C ALA A 291 11.88 -11.51 -0.12
N ARG A 292 11.72 -10.90 1.05
CA ARG A 292 11.06 -11.56 2.19
C ARG A 292 9.55 -11.54 2.02
N VAL A 293 8.94 -12.71 2.17
CA VAL A 293 7.52 -12.95 1.91
C VAL A 293 6.92 -13.81 3.01
N ILE A 294 5.60 -13.74 3.17
CA ILE A 294 4.83 -14.76 3.86
C ILE A 294 4.47 -15.86 2.84
N THR A 295 4.78 -17.12 3.14
CA THR A 295 4.46 -18.27 2.29
C THR A 295 3.01 -18.71 2.47
N ALA A 296 2.52 -19.62 1.63
CA ALA A 296 1.17 -20.17 1.76
C ALA A 296 0.97 -20.88 3.12
N GLU A 297 2.03 -21.46 3.67
CA GLU A 297 2.06 -22.11 4.98
C GLU A 297 2.20 -21.12 6.14
N GLY A 298 2.09 -19.80 5.90
CA GLY A 298 2.15 -18.78 6.95
C GLY A 298 3.53 -18.55 7.54
N ARG A 299 4.60 -19.02 6.90
CA ARG A 299 5.98 -18.81 7.36
C ARG A 299 6.61 -17.60 6.69
N VAL A 300 7.56 -16.97 7.37
CA VAL A 300 8.40 -15.94 6.77
C VAL A 300 9.59 -16.61 6.08
N SER A 301 9.74 -16.39 4.78
CA SER A 301 10.84 -16.93 3.97
C SER A 301 11.24 -15.93 2.89
N THR A 302 12.17 -16.32 2.02
CA THR A 302 12.50 -15.60 0.79
C THR A 302 11.76 -16.20 -0.41
N VAL A 303 11.67 -15.47 -1.52
CA VAL A 303 11.05 -16.00 -2.75
C VAL A 303 11.77 -17.26 -3.25
N ALA A 304 13.11 -17.28 -3.20
CA ALA A 304 13.92 -18.43 -3.61
C ALA A 304 13.62 -19.69 -2.78
N GLU A 305 13.61 -19.55 -1.46
CA GLU A 305 13.38 -20.66 -0.53
C GLU A 305 11.91 -21.12 -0.58
N GLY A 306 10.96 -20.19 -0.72
CA GLY A 306 9.54 -20.49 -0.82
C GLY A 306 9.14 -21.15 -2.14
N ALA A 307 9.82 -20.85 -3.26
CA ALA A 307 9.56 -21.49 -4.55
C ALA A 307 10.06 -22.95 -4.60
N GLY A 308 11.01 -23.33 -3.72
CA GLY A 308 11.42 -24.72 -3.51
C GLY A 308 10.36 -25.57 -2.80
N ALA A 309 9.33 -24.94 -2.23
CA ALA A 309 8.17 -25.57 -1.65
C ALA A 309 6.95 -25.29 -2.53
N VAL A 310 6.83 -25.97 -3.67
CA VAL A 310 5.54 -26.06 -4.38
C VAL A 310 4.79 -27.26 -3.82
N PRO A 311 3.73 -27.11 -3.01
CA PRO A 311 2.81 -28.20 -2.80
C PRO A 311 1.91 -28.23 -4.04
N ASN A 312 2.08 -29.25 -4.87
CA ASN A 312 1.01 -29.72 -5.76
C ASN A 312 -0.24 -29.96 -4.92
N GLY A 313 -1.20 -29.03 -4.90
CA GLY A 313 -2.56 -29.23 -4.36
C GLY A 313 -2.67 -30.03 -3.06
N GLY A 314 -1.73 -29.85 -2.12
CA GLY A 314 -1.64 -30.62 -0.89
C GLY A 314 -2.27 -29.90 0.31
N PRO A 315 -2.76 -30.64 1.32
CA PRO A 315 -3.54 -30.09 2.43
C PRO A 315 -2.73 -29.08 3.26
N ILE A 316 -3.44 -28.15 3.91
CA ILE A 316 -2.87 -27.14 4.80
C ILE A 316 -2.30 -27.86 6.04
N GLY A 317 -1.03 -28.27 5.97
CA GLY A 317 -0.38 -29.07 7.02
C GLY A 317 -0.01 -28.24 8.25
N ARG A 318 -0.63 -28.56 9.39
CA ARG A 318 -0.25 -28.01 10.71
C ARG A 318 1.14 -28.50 11.13
N GLY A 319 1.99 -27.56 11.57
CA GLY A 319 3.21 -27.89 12.32
C GLY A 319 2.86 -28.33 13.74
N GLY A 320 2.94 -29.63 14.00
CA GLY A 320 2.84 -30.19 15.36
C GLY A 320 4.17 -30.04 16.09
N GLY A 321 4.22 -29.16 17.09
CA GLY A 321 5.21 -29.20 18.16
C GLY A 321 4.61 -29.95 19.35
N GLY A 322 5.30 -31.01 19.77
CA GLY A 322 5.02 -31.72 21.02
C GLY A 322 5.54 -31.00 22.27
#